data_AF-A0A813EZ61-F1
#
_entry.id   AF-A0A813EZ61-F1
#
_cell.length_a   1.000
_cell.length_b   1.000
_cell.length_c   1.000
_cell.angle_alpha   90.00
_cell.angle_beta   90.00
_cell.angle_gamma   90.00
#
_symmetry.space_group_name_H-M   'P 1'
#
loop_
_entity.id
_entity.type
_entity.pdbx_description
1 polymer ?
#
loop_
_entity_poly.entity_id
_entity_poly.type
_entity_poly.pdbx_seq_one_letter_code
_entity_poly.pdbx_strand_id
1 'polypeptide(L)'
;MSLMLLLATSAAGAVQPDRCEGDCKGARAQVLLQTGVVGRHTFSAQGSGEEFKDVQGVASMSLSDQSALVEDLVTEMLATGQPLTGTQKEIIERLNETFVTETLPELQKRHDSDQELLNVHAAAFAHCDVDLETNSQRVSTLNSDQSSTESVRTECLAQEGSLQSSEKLKHEELTAYLKSLQPPSSMMPEQRAPTPTMDDFVAQNLEFFKSLNSSYVSLKEQISTVEAEVEAKTAGCAEAGLVFDEKFCLWKTGVENAKSNYLNCRTETLTLYSETLKTAHSNAEGRRADLVAVLKVQCYLEMLLDGTTQEKLKECKDAEHTSSAFDIAEPQLIELNQRVLDGLGAPGSRVQCTAAGSSDAGSLYGTYAAGEAIVSLTNTGTTTSTSTTMQSTTTATTQAQYYTAAEGQDCPPGQAVLSEDDCKVAGDSVGYLSWISSFTLSSNISPPGCFWFMVDGPSMPVDFYFNTNLEGSALAGLRFRSFRGGICKAA
;
A
#
# COMPACT_ATOMS: atom_id res chain seq x y z
N MET A 1 -55.96 -17.71 30.13
CA MET A 1 -56.25 -16.74 29.03
C MET A 1 -55.19 -15.64 28.87
N SER A 2 -54.08 -15.64 29.62
CA SER A 2 -53.00 -14.63 29.52
C SER A 2 -51.87 -14.95 28.53
N LEU A 3 -51.93 -16.07 27.81
CA LEU A 3 -50.88 -16.51 26.90
C LEU A 3 -51.00 -15.92 25.48
N MET A 4 -52.11 -15.27 25.15
CA MET A 4 -52.45 -14.86 23.76
C MET A 4 -51.88 -13.51 23.30
N LEU A 5 -51.26 -12.70 24.17
CA LEU A 5 -50.93 -11.31 23.83
C LEU A 5 -49.49 -11.06 23.33
N LEU A 6 -48.68 -12.10 23.11
CA LEU A 6 -47.21 -11.96 23.09
C LEU A 6 -46.46 -12.31 21.79
N LEU A 7 -47.14 -12.68 20.71
CA LEU A 7 -46.46 -13.04 19.45
C LEU A 7 -46.93 -12.26 18.21
N ALA A 8 -47.43 -11.03 18.37
CA ALA A 8 -47.92 -10.23 17.25
C ALA A 8 -47.33 -8.82 17.21
N THR A 9 -46.00 -8.66 17.10
CA THR A 9 -45.38 -7.44 16.52
C THR A 9 -43.91 -7.67 16.13
N SER A 10 -43.67 -8.08 14.89
CA SER A 10 -42.46 -7.68 14.13
C SER A 10 -42.69 -7.94 12.64
N ALA A 11 -43.49 -7.08 11.99
CA ALA A 11 -43.45 -6.94 10.54
C ALA A 11 -42.21 -6.13 10.17
N ALA A 12 -41.12 -6.81 9.80
CA ALA A 12 -39.97 -6.19 9.15
C ALA A 12 -40.18 -6.25 7.62
N GLY A 13 -40.03 -5.11 6.96
CA GLY A 13 -40.30 -4.95 5.53
C GLY A 13 -39.44 -5.87 4.66
N ALA A 14 -40.09 -6.49 3.69
CA ALA A 14 -39.45 -7.23 2.62
C ALA A 14 -38.60 -6.28 1.77
N VAL A 15 -37.30 -6.54 1.70
CA VAL A 15 -36.43 -6.06 0.62
C VAL A 15 -36.35 -7.18 -0.41
N GLN A 16 -36.84 -6.92 -1.62
CA GLN A 16 -36.75 -7.85 -2.75
C GLN A 16 -35.28 -7.99 -3.21
N PRO A 17 -34.78 -9.22 -3.45
CA PRO A 17 -33.53 -9.41 -4.16
C PRO A 17 -33.82 -9.74 -5.62
N ASP A 18 -33.58 -8.78 -6.52
CA ASP A 18 -33.38 -9.11 -7.93
C ASP A 18 -32.31 -8.21 -8.54
N ARG A 19 -31.28 -8.87 -9.10
CA ARG A 19 -30.15 -8.40 -9.91
C ARG A 19 -28.90 -7.87 -9.20
N CYS A 20 -27.91 -8.76 -9.08
CA CYS A 20 -26.50 -8.41 -9.25
C CYS A 20 -25.88 -9.38 -10.29
N GLU A 21 -25.79 -8.90 -11.52
CA GLU A 21 -24.95 -9.46 -12.58
C GLU A 21 -23.90 -8.36 -12.86
N GLY A 22 -22.70 -8.50 -12.28
CA GLY A 22 -21.59 -7.55 -12.46
C GLY A 22 -20.89 -7.12 -11.15
N ASP A 23 -19.64 -7.57 -11.01
CA ASP A 23 -18.54 -7.06 -10.15
C ASP A 23 -18.61 -7.15 -8.61
N CYS A 24 -17.90 -8.16 -8.08
CA CYS A 24 -17.52 -8.34 -6.68
C CYS A 24 -16.23 -7.56 -6.34
N LYS A 25 -16.33 -6.25 -6.02
CA LYS A 25 -15.25 -5.49 -5.32
C LYS A 25 -15.73 -4.60 -4.17
N GLY A 26 -17.01 -4.68 -3.78
CA GLY A 26 -17.60 -3.87 -2.70
C GLY A 26 -17.28 -4.31 -1.25
N ALA A 27 -16.59 -5.42 -1.05
CA ALA A 27 -16.46 -6.04 0.28
C ALA A 27 -15.65 -5.20 1.30
N ARG A 28 -14.73 -4.33 0.86
CA ARG A 28 -13.90 -3.52 1.78
C ARG A 28 -14.66 -2.33 2.40
N ALA A 29 -15.67 -1.80 1.72
CA ALA A 29 -16.47 -0.66 2.21
C ALA A 29 -17.66 -1.10 3.08
N GLN A 30 -18.22 -2.29 2.84
CA GLN A 30 -19.31 -2.83 3.67
C GLN A 30 -18.83 -3.30 5.05
N VAL A 31 -17.61 -3.84 5.15
CA VAL A 31 -17.05 -4.34 6.42
C VAL A 31 -16.73 -3.20 7.41
N LEU A 32 -16.35 -2.01 6.94
CA LEU A 32 -16.14 -0.84 7.81
C LEU A 32 -17.44 -0.10 8.16
N LEU A 33 -18.52 -0.27 7.40
CA LEU A 33 -19.83 0.31 7.71
C LEU A 33 -20.63 -0.53 8.73
N GLN A 34 -20.36 -1.85 8.83
CA GLN A 34 -21.02 -2.71 9.82
C GLN A 34 -20.38 -2.65 11.22
N THR A 35 -19.11 -2.28 11.34
CA THR A 35 -18.43 -2.12 12.64
C THR A 35 -18.75 -0.80 13.36
N GLY A 36 -19.44 0.13 12.69
CA GLY A 36 -19.85 1.44 13.24
C GLY A 36 -21.23 1.50 13.89
N VAL A 37 -22.02 0.41 13.88
CA VAL A 37 -23.36 0.37 14.50
C VAL A 37 -23.38 -0.60 15.69
N VAL A 38 -22.50 -0.36 16.66
CA VAL A 38 -22.78 -0.70 18.06
C VAL A 38 -23.31 0.56 18.75
N GLY A 39 -24.36 1.12 18.16
CA GLY A 39 -25.19 2.13 18.78
C GLY A 39 -26.20 1.43 19.66
N ARG A 40 -25.99 1.50 20.98
CA ARG A 40 -26.96 1.10 22.00
C ARG A 40 -28.25 1.90 21.79
N HIS A 41 -29.19 1.37 21.02
CA HIS A 41 -30.52 1.97 20.88
C HIS A 41 -31.32 1.73 22.16
N THR A 42 -31.16 2.63 23.13
CA THR A 42 -32.19 2.84 24.15
C THR A 42 -33.37 3.55 23.48
N PHE A 43 -34.39 2.78 23.12
CA PHE A 43 -35.67 3.32 22.68
C PHE A 43 -36.37 3.96 23.89
N SER A 44 -36.20 5.28 24.06
CA SER A 44 -36.93 6.06 25.05
C SER A 44 -38.28 6.46 24.47
N ALA A 45 -39.31 5.66 24.74
CA ALA A 45 -40.69 6.06 24.51
C ALA A 45 -41.18 6.85 25.74
N GLN A 46 -41.12 8.19 25.67
CA GLN A 46 -41.83 9.06 26.60
C GLN A 46 -43.31 9.09 26.23
N GLY A 47 -44.08 8.16 26.81
CA GLY A 47 -45.54 8.20 26.87
C GLY A 47 -45.96 8.00 28.31
N SER A 48 -46.51 9.04 28.93
CA SER A 48 -47.06 8.99 30.29
C SER A 48 -48.37 8.22 30.31
N GLY A 49 -48.35 7.01 30.87
CA GLY A 49 -49.53 6.21 31.20
C GLY A 49 -49.14 5.02 32.07
N GLU A 50 -49.48 5.06 33.35
CA GLU A 50 -49.05 4.12 34.41
C GLU A 50 -49.66 2.70 34.34
N GLU A 51 -50.13 2.24 33.17
CA GLU A 51 -50.90 0.98 33.05
C GLU A 51 -50.32 -0.05 32.05
N PHE A 52 -49.03 0.04 31.72
CA PHE A 52 -48.36 -0.90 30.77
C PHE A 52 -47.02 -1.49 31.25
N LYS A 53 -46.76 -1.54 32.57
CA LYS A 53 -45.48 -2.04 33.10
C LYS A 53 -45.30 -3.56 33.11
N ASP A 54 -46.37 -4.36 32.99
CA ASP A 54 -46.27 -5.83 33.12
C ASP A 54 -46.11 -6.60 31.79
N VAL A 55 -46.15 -5.94 30.63
CA VAL A 55 -46.04 -6.63 29.32
C VAL A 55 -44.61 -6.62 28.75
N GLN A 56 -43.74 -5.71 29.21
CA GLN A 56 -42.34 -5.64 28.74
C GLN A 56 -41.44 -6.77 29.25
N GLY A 57 -41.82 -7.48 30.32
CA GLY A 57 -41.01 -8.55 30.91
C GLY A 57 -40.97 -9.85 30.09
N VAL A 58 -41.93 -10.05 29.18
CA VAL A 58 -42.07 -11.34 28.48
C VAL A 58 -41.40 -11.36 27.11
N ALA A 59 -41.13 -10.19 26.52
CA ALA A 59 -40.40 -10.08 25.24
C ALA A 59 -38.89 -10.38 25.35
N SER A 60 -38.35 -10.50 26.57
CA SER A 60 -36.94 -10.82 26.83
C SER A 60 -36.75 -12.23 27.40
N MET A 61 -37.78 -13.08 27.43
CA MET A 61 -37.64 -14.46 27.89
C MET A 61 -36.77 -15.26 26.91
N SER A 62 -35.79 -15.98 27.43
CA SER A 62 -34.97 -16.88 26.62
C SER A 62 -35.83 -18.05 26.10
N LEU A 63 -35.41 -18.69 25.01
CA LEU A 63 -36.07 -19.92 24.52
C LEU A 63 -36.07 -21.03 25.57
N SER A 64 -35.05 -21.06 26.44
CA SER A 64 -35.00 -21.97 27.60
C SER A 64 -36.13 -21.69 28.59
N ASP A 65 -36.41 -20.42 28.89
CA ASP A 65 -37.51 -20.03 29.78
C ASP A 65 -38.87 -20.36 29.15
N GLN A 66 -39.01 -20.17 27.84
CA GLN A 66 -40.21 -20.56 27.10
C GLN A 66 -40.41 -22.08 27.15
N SER A 67 -39.35 -22.87 27.00
CA SER A 67 -39.40 -24.32 27.13
C SER A 67 -39.88 -24.77 28.51
N ALA A 68 -39.44 -24.11 29.58
CA ALA A 68 -39.90 -24.42 30.93
C ALA A 68 -41.40 -24.14 31.11
N LEU A 69 -41.89 -23.04 30.55
CA LEU A 69 -43.32 -22.68 30.62
C LEU A 69 -44.21 -23.70 29.90
N VAL A 70 -43.78 -24.18 28.73
CA VAL A 70 -44.51 -25.22 27.98
C VAL A 70 -44.47 -26.55 28.73
N GLU A 71 -43.36 -26.89 29.38
CA GLU A 71 -43.23 -28.08 30.23
C GLU A 71 -44.19 -28.05 31.44
N ASP A 72 -44.30 -26.89 32.10
CA ASP A 72 -45.21 -26.70 33.23
C ASP A 72 -46.68 -26.86 32.79
N LEU A 73 -47.04 -26.26 31.65
CA LEU A 73 -48.38 -26.40 31.07
C LEU A 73 -48.72 -27.88 30.78
N VAL A 74 -47.79 -28.61 30.17
CA VAL A 74 -47.91 -30.03 29.90
C VAL A 74 -48.11 -30.84 31.19
N THR A 75 -47.35 -30.51 32.23
CA THR A 75 -47.41 -31.20 33.53
C THR A 75 -48.76 -30.96 34.21
N GLU A 76 -49.31 -29.75 34.12
CA GLU A 76 -50.64 -29.41 34.63
C GLU A 76 -51.75 -30.15 33.88
N MET A 77 -51.64 -30.26 32.55
CA MET A 77 -52.60 -31.02 31.75
C MET A 77 -52.59 -32.51 32.09
N LEU A 78 -51.42 -33.10 32.34
CA LEU A 78 -51.31 -34.48 32.83
C LEU A 78 -51.95 -34.65 34.21
N ALA A 79 -51.78 -33.68 35.11
CA ALA A 79 -52.33 -33.75 36.47
C ALA A 79 -53.87 -33.64 36.47
N THR A 80 -54.43 -32.82 35.59
CA THR A 80 -55.88 -32.57 35.51
C THR A 80 -56.63 -33.57 34.63
N GLY A 81 -55.96 -34.19 33.66
CA GLY A 81 -56.56 -35.13 32.70
C GLY A 81 -57.54 -34.47 31.73
N GLN A 82 -57.57 -33.14 31.64
CA GLN A 82 -58.47 -32.44 30.72
C GLN A 82 -57.87 -32.38 29.31
N PRO A 83 -58.63 -32.75 28.26
CA PRO A 83 -58.16 -32.60 26.88
C PRO A 83 -58.16 -31.13 26.45
N LEU A 84 -57.30 -30.79 25.49
CA LEU A 84 -57.33 -29.47 24.84
C LEU A 84 -58.68 -29.21 24.18
N THR A 85 -59.18 -27.99 24.34
CA THR A 85 -60.29 -27.47 23.53
C THR A 85 -59.87 -27.26 22.08
N GLY A 86 -60.82 -27.21 21.14
CA GLY A 86 -60.52 -27.01 19.72
C GLY A 86 -59.68 -25.75 19.45
N THR A 87 -60.03 -24.62 20.08
CA THR A 87 -59.27 -23.37 19.96
C THR A 87 -57.85 -23.49 20.52
N GLN A 88 -57.64 -24.24 21.61
CA GLN A 88 -56.28 -24.45 22.14
C GLN A 88 -55.43 -25.31 21.19
N LYS A 89 -56.04 -26.30 20.52
CA LYS A 89 -55.35 -27.10 19.50
C LYS A 89 -54.87 -26.23 18.33
N GLU A 90 -55.74 -25.38 17.79
CA GLU A 90 -55.38 -24.48 16.68
C GLU A 90 -54.21 -23.54 17.03
N ILE A 91 -54.14 -23.08 18.29
CA ILE A 91 -53.02 -22.24 18.75
C ILE A 91 -51.73 -23.04 18.83
N ILE A 92 -51.78 -24.25 19.37
CA ILE A 92 -50.62 -25.13 19.51
C ILE A 92 -50.10 -25.57 18.14
N GLU A 93 -50.99 -25.88 17.21
CA GLU A 93 -50.65 -26.19 15.81
C GLU A 93 -49.93 -25.03 15.15
N ARG A 94 -50.47 -23.80 15.28
CA ARG A 94 -49.83 -22.60 14.72
C ARG A 94 -48.47 -22.31 15.36
N LEU A 95 -48.36 -22.48 16.68
CA LEU A 95 -47.09 -22.28 17.38
C LEU A 95 -46.03 -23.29 16.91
N ASN A 96 -46.43 -24.55 16.76
CA ASN A 96 -45.55 -25.59 16.24
C ASN A 96 -45.12 -25.29 14.80
N GLU A 97 -46.06 -24.85 13.96
CA GLU A 97 -45.78 -24.42 12.59
C GLU A 97 -44.78 -23.26 12.56
N THR A 98 -44.91 -22.25 13.42
CA THR A 98 -43.94 -21.13 13.52
C THR A 98 -42.53 -21.62 13.87
N PHE A 99 -42.38 -22.56 14.81
CA PHE A 99 -41.06 -23.10 15.14
C PHE A 99 -40.40 -23.80 13.94
N VAL A 100 -41.16 -24.61 13.22
CA VAL A 100 -40.66 -25.40 12.08
C VAL A 100 -40.39 -24.53 10.86
N THR A 101 -41.28 -23.58 10.54
CA THR A 101 -41.25 -22.82 9.29
C THR A 101 -40.48 -21.51 9.38
N GLU A 102 -40.33 -20.93 10.58
CA GLU A 102 -39.66 -19.64 10.77
C GLU A 102 -38.43 -19.77 11.66
N THR A 103 -38.60 -20.27 12.90
CA THR A 103 -37.51 -20.25 13.90
C THR A 103 -36.31 -21.12 13.51
N LEU A 104 -36.54 -22.37 13.10
CA LEU A 104 -35.46 -23.27 12.71
C LEU A 104 -34.71 -22.79 11.45
N PRO A 105 -35.38 -22.39 10.35
CA PRO A 105 -34.70 -21.79 9.20
C PRO A 105 -33.91 -20.52 9.54
N GLU A 106 -34.42 -19.66 10.42
CA GLU A 106 -33.71 -18.44 10.82
C GLU A 106 -32.48 -18.74 11.68
N LEU A 107 -32.50 -19.78 12.52
CA LEU A 107 -31.30 -20.26 13.21
C LEU A 107 -30.25 -20.71 12.20
N GLN A 108 -30.63 -21.54 11.21
CA GLN A 108 -29.72 -22.02 10.17
C GLN A 108 -29.14 -20.86 9.35
N LYS A 109 -29.99 -19.95 8.88
CA LYS A 109 -29.56 -18.78 8.10
C LYS A 109 -28.54 -17.92 8.85
N ARG A 110 -28.78 -17.69 10.15
CA ARG A 110 -27.82 -16.95 10.98
C ARG A 110 -26.49 -17.69 11.13
N HIS A 111 -26.51 -19.02 11.19
CA HIS A 111 -25.29 -19.84 11.17
C HIS A 111 -24.53 -19.71 9.85
N ASP A 112 -25.23 -19.85 8.74
CA ASP A 112 -24.63 -19.74 7.42
C ASP A 112 -23.99 -18.36 7.21
N SER A 113 -24.62 -17.30 7.74
CA SER A 113 -24.05 -15.94 7.72
C SER A 113 -22.73 -15.81 8.49
N ASP A 114 -22.60 -16.45 9.66
CA ASP A 114 -21.34 -16.43 10.43
C ASP A 114 -20.24 -17.22 9.68
N GLN A 115 -20.61 -18.36 9.10
CA GLN A 115 -19.71 -19.19 8.30
C GLN A 115 -19.22 -18.44 7.05
N GLU A 116 -20.12 -17.73 6.36
CA GLU A 116 -19.79 -16.91 5.20
C GLU A 116 -18.84 -15.77 5.57
N LEU A 117 -19.10 -15.05 6.65
CA LEU A 117 -18.22 -13.96 7.11
C LEU A 117 -16.81 -14.48 7.44
N LEU A 118 -16.70 -15.65 8.06
CA LEU A 118 -15.41 -16.31 8.30
C LEU A 118 -14.68 -16.66 7.01
N ASN A 119 -15.40 -17.21 6.03
CA ASN A 119 -14.85 -17.55 4.72
C ASN A 119 -14.34 -16.29 4.00
N VAL A 120 -15.06 -15.17 4.09
CA VAL A 120 -14.65 -13.87 3.52
C VAL A 120 -13.34 -13.39 4.16
N HIS A 121 -13.21 -13.43 5.48
CA HIS A 121 -11.98 -13.02 6.15
C HIS A 121 -10.80 -13.98 5.88
N ALA A 122 -11.06 -15.28 5.76
CA ALA A 122 -10.03 -16.23 5.34
C ALA A 122 -9.55 -15.95 3.90
N ALA A 123 -10.46 -15.62 2.97
CA ALA A 123 -10.12 -15.27 1.60
C ALA A 123 -9.37 -13.92 1.48
N ALA A 124 -9.54 -13.00 2.44
CA ALA A 124 -8.83 -11.72 2.45
C ALA A 124 -7.30 -11.88 2.53
N PHE A 125 -6.79 -12.98 3.09
CA PHE A 125 -5.35 -13.26 3.09
C PHE A 125 -4.74 -13.34 1.69
N ALA A 126 -5.50 -13.84 0.69
CA ALA A 126 -5.04 -13.90 -0.69
C ALA A 126 -4.79 -12.51 -1.29
N HIS A 127 -5.51 -11.49 -0.81
CA HIS A 127 -5.33 -10.11 -1.28
C HIS A 127 -3.99 -9.55 -0.81
N CYS A 128 -3.57 -9.85 0.42
CA CYS A 128 -2.22 -9.47 0.89
C CYS A 128 -1.13 -10.08 -0.01
N ASP A 129 -1.31 -11.32 -0.49
CA ASP A 129 -0.33 -11.98 -1.36
C ASP A 129 -0.30 -11.35 -2.77
N VAL A 130 -1.45 -10.93 -3.30
CA VAL A 130 -1.54 -10.18 -4.57
C VAL A 130 -0.82 -8.82 -4.46
N ASP A 131 -1.02 -8.10 -3.35
CA ASP A 131 -0.35 -6.83 -3.09
C ASP A 131 1.17 -7.03 -2.93
N LEU A 132 1.60 -8.12 -2.29
CA LEU A 132 3.01 -8.47 -2.17
C LEU A 132 3.63 -8.75 -3.54
N GLU A 133 2.96 -9.52 -4.40
CA GLU A 133 3.46 -9.82 -5.76
C GLU A 133 3.55 -8.56 -6.63
N THR A 134 2.57 -7.66 -6.53
CA THR A 134 2.61 -6.38 -7.23
C THR A 134 3.80 -5.54 -6.75
N ASN A 135 4.01 -5.47 -5.43
CA ASN A 135 5.15 -4.77 -4.87
C ASN A 135 6.49 -5.44 -5.21
N SER A 136 6.54 -6.76 -5.34
CA SER A 136 7.75 -7.50 -5.70
C SER A 136 8.22 -7.16 -7.12
N GLN A 137 7.30 -7.00 -8.07
CA GLN A 137 7.60 -6.56 -9.43
C GLN A 137 8.19 -5.15 -9.47
N ARG A 138 7.63 -4.22 -8.67
CA ARG A 138 8.19 -2.87 -8.52
C ARG A 138 9.59 -2.91 -7.92
N VAL A 139 9.80 -3.69 -6.86
CA VAL A 139 11.13 -3.88 -6.24
C VAL A 139 12.13 -4.46 -7.23
N SER A 140 11.71 -5.43 -8.05
CA SER A 140 12.54 -6.03 -9.10
C SER A 140 13.02 -5.00 -10.13
N THR A 141 12.12 -4.09 -10.54
CA THR A 141 12.47 -2.99 -11.45
C THR A 141 13.51 -2.05 -10.81
N LEU A 142 13.29 -1.62 -9.56
CA LEU A 142 14.23 -0.78 -8.83
C LEU A 142 15.60 -1.45 -8.64
N ASN A 143 15.61 -2.77 -8.42
CA ASN A 143 16.84 -3.55 -8.30
C ASN A 143 17.62 -3.58 -9.62
N SER A 144 16.92 -3.75 -10.74
CA SER A 144 17.52 -3.70 -12.08
C SER A 144 18.16 -2.34 -12.35
N ASP A 145 17.47 -1.25 -12.02
CA ASP A 145 17.99 0.11 -12.18
C ASP A 145 19.23 0.33 -11.34
N GLN A 146 19.17 0.00 -10.05
CA GLN A 146 20.32 0.06 -9.14
C GLN A 146 21.51 -0.75 -9.68
N SER A 147 21.29 -2.00 -10.11
CA SER A 147 22.34 -2.87 -10.63
C SER A 147 22.99 -2.30 -11.90
N SER A 148 22.21 -1.66 -12.77
CA SER A 148 22.74 -1.00 -13.96
C SER A 148 23.68 0.17 -13.60
N THR A 149 23.28 1.00 -12.62
CA THR A 149 24.11 2.13 -12.16
C THR A 149 25.36 1.66 -11.41
N GLU A 150 25.29 0.52 -10.70
CA GLU A 150 26.44 -0.11 -10.06
C GLU A 150 27.52 -0.52 -11.06
N SER A 151 27.10 -1.08 -12.19
CA SER A 151 28.00 -1.44 -13.29
C SER A 151 28.71 -0.20 -13.85
N VAL A 152 27.95 0.87 -14.11
CA VAL A 152 28.50 2.14 -14.63
C VAL A 152 29.52 2.74 -13.65
N ARG A 153 29.19 2.78 -12.35
CA ARG A 153 30.11 3.25 -11.31
C ARG A 153 31.39 2.43 -11.28
N THR A 154 31.26 1.11 -11.31
CA THR A 154 32.40 0.18 -11.26
C THR A 154 33.33 0.35 -12.46
N GLU A 155 32.77 0.47 -13.67
CA GLU A 155 33.55 0.72 -14.88
C GLU A 155 34.25 2.09 -14.83
N CYS A 156 33.56 3.12 -14.33
CA CYS A 156 34.16 4.45 -14.18
C CYS A 156 35.40 4.41 -13.27
N LEU A 157 35.29 3.79 -12.10
CA LEU A 157 36.39 3.67 -11.14
C LEU A 157 37.57 2.87 -11.71
N ALA A 158 37.30 1.85 -12.54
CA ALA A 158 38.36 1.11 -13.22
C ALA A 158 39.11 1.98 -14.24
N GLN A 159 38.40 2.81 -15.01
CA GLN A 159 38.99 3.74 -15.96
C GLN A 159 39.79 4.84 -15.25
N GLU A 160 39.29 5.37 -14.13
CA GLU A 160 40.02 6.32 -13.28
C GLU A 160 41.36 5.72 -12.79
N GLY A 161 41.34 4.50 -12.26
CA GLY A 161 42.57 3.82 -11.82
C GLY A 161 43.58 3.58 -12.93
N SER A 162 43.11 3.36 -14.18
CA SER A 162 43.98 3.27 -15.35
C SER A 162 44.63 4.61 -15.70
N LEU A 163 43.89 5.71 -15.63
CA LEU A 163 44.42 7.06 -15.89
C LEU A 163 45.43 7.48 -14.81
N GLN A 164 45.15 7.22 -13.53
CA GLN A 164 46.11 7.46 -12.44
C GLN A 164 47.40 6.66 -12.63
N SER A 165 47.31 5.44 -13.15
CA SER A 165 48.49 4.64 -13.48
C SER A 165 49.29 5.24 -14.64
N SER A 166 48.60 5.77 -15.66
CA SER A 166 49.22 6.49 -16.78
C SER A 166 49.91 7.78 -16.33
N GLU A 167 49.26 8.57 -15.49
CA GLU A 167 49.81 9.77 -14.87
C GLU A 167 51.13 9.48 -14.16
N LYS A 168 51.13 8.45 -13.30
CA LYS A 168 52.34 8.00 -12.59
C LYS A 168 53.47 7.63 -13.57
N LEU A 169 53.18 6.87 -14.63
CA LEU A 169 54.17 6.50 -15.63
C LEU A 169 54.75 7.73 -16.34
N LYS A 170 53.93 8.74 -16.64
CA LYS A 170 54.40 10.00 -17.27
C LYS A 170 55.32 10.80 -16.36
N HIS A 171 55.03 10.85 -15.06
CA HIS A 171 55.94 11.43 -14.07
C HIS A 171 57.26 10.64 -13.95
N GLU A 172 57.21 9.32 -14.00
CA GLU A 172 58.40 8.46 -14.01
C GLU A 172 59.25 8.66 -15.29
N GLU A 173 58.61 8.80 -16.46
CA GLU A 173 59.27 9.12 -17.73
C GLU A 173 60.00 10.46 -17.68
N LEU A 174 59.35 11.53 -17.19
CA LEU A 174 60.00 12.83 -17.02
C LEU A 174 61.17 12.74 -16.04
N THR A 175 61.00 12.03 -14.93
CA THR A 175 62.06 11.82 -13.93
C THR A 175 63.26 11.08 -14.54
N ALA A 176 63.02 10.02 -15.32
CA ALA A 176 64.05 9.27 -16.00
C ALA A 176 64.77 10.13 -17.06
N TYR A 177 64.01 10.91 -17.84
CA TYR A 177 64.56 11.86 -18.81
C TYR A 177 65.50 12.86 -18.13
N LEU A 178 65.07 13.52 -17.05
CA LEU A 178 65.90 14.48 -16.30
C LEU A 178 67.17 13.83 -15.73
N LYS A 179 67.10 12.59 -15.24
CA LYS A 179 68.27 11.84 -14.76
C LYS A 179 69.23 11.42 -15.86
N SER A 180 68.75 11.27 -17.10
CA SER A 180 69.58 10.87 -18.25
C SER A 180 70.44 12.00 -18.82
N LEU A 181 70.15 13.25 -18.45
CA LEU A 181 70.84 14.42 -18.99
C LEU A 181 72.30 14.47 -18.50
N GLN A 182 73.23 14.58 -19.44
CA GLN A 182 74.67 14.73 -19.16
C GLN A 182 75.16 16.07 -19.73
N PRO A 183 75.19 17.15 -18.93
CA PRO A 183 75.64 18.46 -19.42
C PRO A 183 77.12 18.43 -19.83
N PRO A 184 77.54 19.19 -20.87
CA PRO A 184 78.91 19.18 -21.38
C PRO A 184 79.97 19.54 -20.33
N SER A 185 79.62 20.41 -19.39
CA SER A 185 80.42 20.67 -18.20
C SER A 185 79.51 20.77 -16.99
N SER A 186 79.72 19.88 -16.02
CA SER A 186 79.05 19.91 -14.71
C SER A 186 79.75 20.82 -13.71
N MET A 187 80.96 21.31 -14.03
CA MET A 187 81.76 22.16 -13.15
C MET A 187 81.85 23.57 -13.74
N MET A 188 81.30 24.53 -13.01
CA MET A 188 81.49 25.94 -13.32
C MET A 188 83.00 26.27 -13.23
N PRO A 189 83.55 27.05 -14.18
CA PRO A 189 84.95 27.49 -14.13
C PRO A 189 85.30 28.18 -12.81
N GLU A 190 86.53 27.99 -12.35
CA GLU A 190 87.04 28.55 -11.09
C GLU A 190 87.02 30.09 -11.09
N GLN A 191 87.39 30.69 -12.23
CA GLN A 191 87.26 32.12 -12.45
C GLN A 191 85.82 32.49 -12.82
N ARG A 192 85.12 33.16 -11.90
CA ARG A 192 83.74 33.61 -12.09
C ARG A 192 83.61 34.94 -12.84
N ALA A 193 84.73 35.59 -13.15
CA ALA A 193 84.74 36.81 -13.95
C ALA A 193 84.48 36.49 -15.44
N PRO A 194 84.01 37.45 -16.24
CA PRO A 194 83.94 37.32 -17.69
C PRO A 194 85.32 36.95 -18.25
N THR A 195 85.44 35.71 -18.69
CA THR A 195 86.66 35.12 -19.24
C THR A 195 86.24 34.25 -20.42
N PRO A 196 87.11 34.03 -21.42
CA PRO A 196 86.79 33.13 -22.53
C PRO A 196 86.31 31.74 -22.08
N THR A 197 86.92 31.19 -21.01
CA THR A 197 86.51 29.90 -20.42
C THR A 197 85.10 29.93 -19.85
N MET A 198 84.69 31.04 -19.23
CA MET A 198 83.33 31.21 -18.71
C MET A 198 82.31 31.38 -19.85
N ASP A 199 82.67 32.15 -20.89
CA ASP A 199 81.82 32.35 -22.06
C ASP A 199 81.59 31.02 -22.81
N ASP A 200 82.64 30.22 -22.99
CA ASP A 200 82.56 28.89 -23.59
C ASP A 200 81.70 27.93 -22.74
N PHE A 201 81.88 27.95 -21.42
CA PHE A 201 81.06 27.17 -20.49
C PHE A 201 79.57 27.52 -20.61
N VAL A 202 79.24 28.83 -20.64
CA VAL A 202 77.86 29.30 -20.78
C VAL A 202 77.29 28.96 -22.14
N ALA A 203 78.05 29.18 -23.23
CA ALA A 203 77.60 28.90 -24.59
C ALA A 203 77.28 27.41 -24.78
N GLN A 204 78.17 26.52 -24.34
CA GLN A 204 77.98 25.06 -24.45
C GLN A 204 76.79 24.57 -23.63
N ASN A 205 76.64 25.04 -22.38
CA ASN A 205 75.48 24.67 -21.56
C ASN A 205 74.18 25.25 -22.12
N LEU A 206 74.20 26.48 -22.63
CA LEU A 206 73.04 27.11 -23.25
C LEU A 206 72.56 26.32 -24.48
N GLU A 207 73.47 25.93 -25.36
CA GLU A 207 73.15 25.12 -26.54
C GLU A 207 72.62 23.74 -26.15
N PHE A 208 73.26 23.09 -25.16
CA PHE A 208 72.78 21.83 -24.59
C PHE A 208 71.34 21.93 -24.08
N PHE A 209 71.03 22.86 -23.19
CA PHE A 209 69.66 23.00 -22.65
C PHE A 209 68.66 23.46 -23.71
N LYS A 210 69.05 24.28 -24.68
CA LYS A 210 68.19 24.62 -25.83
C LYS A 210 67.79 23.39 -26.63
N SER A 211 68.72 22.46 -26.87
CA SER A 211 68.44 21.23 -27.60
C SER A 211 67.44 20.32 -26.88
N LEU A 212 67.46 20.34 -25.54
CA LEU A 212 66.60 19.53 -24.67
C LEU A 212 65.22 20.16 -24.41
N ASN A 213 65.09 21.47 -24.58
CA ASN A 213 63.88 22.20 -24.23
C ASN A 213 62.63 21.62 -24.89
N SER A 214 62.73 21.17 -26.15
CA SER A 214 61.61 20.56 -26.87
C SER A 214 61.08 19.30 -26.19
N SER A 215 61.96 18.36 -25.82
CA SER A 215 61.57 17.11 -25.12
C SER A 215 61.06 17.38 -23.72
N TYR A 216 61.69 18.29 -22.97
CA TYR A 216 61.22 18.68 -21.63
C TYR A 216 59.81 19.28 -21.68
N VAL A 217 59.57 20.23 -22.59
CA VAL A 217 58.25 20.86 -22.78
C VAL A 217 57.22 19.81 -23.19
N SER A 218 57.56 18.91 -24.12
CA SER A 218 56.65 17.85 -24.56
C SER A 218 56.28 16.88 -23.43
N LEU A 219 57.22 16.45 -22.60
CA LEU A 219 56.93 15.57 -21.45
C LEU A 219 56.07 16.27 -20.41
N LYS A 220 56.33 17.57 -20.15
CA LYS A 220 55.48 18.37 -19.26
C LYS A 220 54.06 18.55 -19.79
N GLU A 221 53.91 18.78 -21.09
CA GLU A 221 52.60 18.88 -21.73
C GLU A 221 51.82 17.57 -21.64
N GLN A 222 52.50 16.43 -21.84
CA GLN A 222 51.89 15.11 -21.65
C GLN A 222 51.43 14.87 -20.20
N ILE A 223 52.22 15.25 -19.20
CA ILE A 223 51.84 15.19 -17.79
C ILE A 223 50.61 16.06 -17.52
N SER A 224 50.64 17.33 -17.93
CA SER A 224 49.51 18.24 -17.74
C SER A 224 48.23 17.75 -18.42
N THR A 225 48.37 17.06 -19.56
CA THR A 225 47.22 16.47 -20.28
C THR A 225 46.61 15.33 -19.48
N VAL A 226 47.42 14.37 -19.00
CA VAL A 226 46.90 13.23 -18.23
C VAL A 226 46.39 13.64 -16.85
N GLU A 227 47.00 14.63 -16.20
CA GLU A 227 46.49 15.22 -14.96
C GLU A 227 45.08 15.80 -15.15
N ALA A 228 44.84 16.54 -16.24
CA ALA A 228 43.52 17.05 -16.57
C ALA A 228 42.51 15.94 -16.89
N GLU A 229 42.94 14.85 -17.54
CA GLU A 229 42.10 13.68 -17.80
C GLU A 229 41.72 12.95 -16.50
N VAL A 230 42.66 12.79 -15.56
CA VAL A 230 42.41 12.22 -14.23
C VAL A 230 41.40 13.06 -13.47
N GLU A 231 41.61 14.38 -13.38
CA GLU A 231 40.69 15.30 -12.69
C GLU A 231 39.27 15.23 -13.26
N ALA A 232 39.14 15.28 -14.60
CA ALA A 232 37.86 15.16 -15.28
C ALA A 232 37.20 13.80 -15.01
N LYS A 233 37.99 12.71 -14.98
CA LYS A 233 37.46 11.36 -14.75
C LYS A 233 37.01 11.17 -13.31
N THR A 234 37.78 11.64 -12.32
CA THR A 234 37.41 11.62 -10.90
C THR A 234 36.08 12.34 -10.68
N ALA A 235 35.89 13.52 -11.29
CA ALA A 235 34.61 14.23 -11.20
C ALA A 235 33.44 13.41 -11.79
N GLY A 236 33.62 12.81 -12.97
CA GLY A 236 32.59 11.96 -13.58
C GLY A 236 32.27 10.70 -12.77
N CYS A 237 33.27 10.09 -12.11
CA CYS A 237 33.04 8.92 -11.26
C CYS A 237 32.36 9.29 -9.93
N ALA A 238 32.58 10.49 -9.40
CA ALA A 238 31.83 11.02 -8.27
C ALA A 238 30.34 11.18 -8.61
N GLU A 239 30.02 11.74 -9.79
CA GLU A 239 28.64 11.86 -10.28
C GLU A 239 27.98 10.48 -10.45
N ALA A 240 28.65 9.52 -11.08
CA ALA A 240 28.17 8.15 -11.19
C ALA A 240 27.94 7.49 -9.82
N GLY A 241 28.76 7.82 -8.81
CA GLY A 241 28.59 7.42 -7.43
C GLY A 241 27.28 7.92 -6.81
N LEU A 242 26.98 9.21 -6.99
CA LEU A 242 25.74 9.82 -6.49
C LEU A 242 24.50 9.20 -7.13
N VAL A 243 24.52 8.96 -8.44
CA VAL A 243 23.41 8.32 -9.16
C VAL A 243 23.18 6.90 -8.65
N PHE A 244 24.25 6.13 -8.43
CA PHE A 244 24.16 4.80 -7.83
C PHE A 244 23.56 4.84 -6.42
N ASP A 245 24.03 5.75 -5.56
CA ASP A 245 23.55 5.85 -4.19
C ASP A 245 22.06 6.20 -4.14
N GLU A 246 21.59 7.09 -5.02
CA GLU A 246 20.17 7.41 -5.18
C GLU A 246 19.34 6.18 -5.54
N LYS A 247 19.73 5.44 -6.61
CA LYS A 247 18.98 4.25 -7.06
C LYS A 247 19.03 3.12 -6.03
N PHE A 248 20.18 2.94 -5.37
CA PHE A 248 20.30 1.99 -4.28
C PHE A 248 19.34 2.29 -3.15
N CYS A 249 19.21 3.56 -2.75
CA CYS A 249 18.30 3.94 -1.69
C CYS A 249 16.82 3.78 -2.08
N LEU A 250 16.45 4.12 -3.31
CA LEU A 250 15.10 3.85 -3.81
C LEU A 250 14.75 2.36 -3.77
N TRP A 251 15.66 1.49 -4.24
CA TRP A 251 15.47 0.05 -4.17
C TRP A 251 15.33 -0.44 -2.72
N LYS A 252 16.23 -0.03 -1.83
CA LYS A 252 16.20 -0.39 -0.41
C LYS A 252 14.87 -0.01 0.24
N THR A 253 14.43 1.23 0.08
CA THR A 253 13.13 1.70 0.60
C THR A 253 11.97 0.93 -0.02
N GLY A 254 12.04 0.60 -1.30
CA GLY A 254 11.06 -0.27 -1.97
C GLY A 254 10.93 -1.64 -1.30
N VAL A 255 12.06 -2.28 -0.98
CA VAL A 255 12.10 -3.58 -0.27
C VAL A 255 11.46 -3.46 1.12
N GLU A 256 11.87 -2.46 1.90
CA GLU A 256 11.38 -2.25 3.26
C GLU A 256 9.87 -1.98 3.28
N ASN A 257 9.38 -1.12 2.39
CA ASN A 257 7.95 -0.81 2.27
C ASN A 257 7.14 -2.04 1.83
N ALA A 258 7.61 -2.80 0.84
CA ALA A 258 6.93 -4.01 0.39
C ALA A 258 6.77 -5.03 1.54
N LYS A 259 7.83 -5.26 2.32
CA LYS A 259 7.81 -6.16 3.48
C LYS A 259 6.87 -5.64 4.57
N SER A 260 6.99 -4.37 4.95
CA SER A 260 6.17 -3.79 6.01
C SER A 260 4.69 -3.79 5.65
N ASN A 261 4.34 -3.38 4.43
CA ASN A 261 2.94 -3.33 3.99
C ASN A 261 2.31 -4.73 3.98
N TYR A 262 3.03 -5.73 3.49
CA TYR A 262 2.55 -7.11 3.51
C TYR A 262 2.32 -7.63 4.94
N LEU A 263 3.31 -7.45 5.83
CA LEU A 263 3.20 -7.93 7.21
C LEU A 263 2.06 -7.23 7.95
N ASN A 264 1.88 -5.92 7.76
CA ASN A 264 0.77 -5.18 8.34
C ASN A 264 -0.58 -5.70 7.83
N CYS A 265 -0.74 -5.88 6.51
CA CYS A 265 -1.94 -6.46 5.90
C CYS A 265 -2.29 -7.84 6.51
N ARG A 266 -1.28 -8.72 6.62
CA ARG A 266 -1.43 -10.06 7.19
C ARG A 266 -1.82 -10.01 8.66
N THR A 267 -1.20 -9.15 9.46
CA THR A 267 -1.50 -8.99 10.89
C THR A 267 -2.91 -8.45 11.11
N GLU A 268 -3.32 -7.41 10.39
CA GLU A 268 -4.67 -6.85 10.49
C GLU A 268 -5.73 -7.87 10.09
N THR A 269 -5.51 -8.60 8.99
CA THR A 269 -6.42 -9.66 8.52
C THR A 269 -6.53 -10.80 9.53
N LEU A 270 -5.42 -11.21 10.14
CA LEU A 270 -5.41 -12.25 11.17
C LEU A 270 -6.17 -11.84 12.43
N THR A 271 -6.03 -10.58 12.86
CA THR A 271 -6.79 -10.04 13.98
C THR A 271 -8.29 -10.09 13.67
N LEU A 272 -8.71 -9.59 12.52
CA LEU A 272 -10.12 -9.56 12.11
C LEU A 272 -10.72 -10.97 12.00
N TYR A 273 -9.99 -11.91 11.40
CA TYR A 273 -10.39 -13.31 11.33
C TYR A 273 -10.56 -13.92 12.72
N SER A 274 -9.58 -13.72 13.62
CA SER A 274 -9.60 -14.29 14.97
C SER A 274 -10.75 -13.76 15.82
N GLU A 275 -11.05 -12.46 15.74
CA GLU A 275 -12.18 -11.83 16.42
C GLU A 275 -13.53 -12.36 15.89
N THR A 276 -13.62 -12.52 14.57
CA THR A 276 -14.81 -13.09 13.93
C THR A 276 -15.00 -14.54 14.33
N LEU A 277 -13.93 -15.34 14.36
CA LEU A 277 -13.98 -16.75 14.74
C LEU A 277 -14.47 -16.93 16.17
N LYS A 278 -13.95 -16.12 17.09
CA LYS A 278 -14.41 -16.10 18.48
C LYS A 278 -15.90 -15.77 18.58
N THR A 279 -16.36 -14.76 17.82
CA THR A 279 -17.77 -14.37 17.80
C THR A 279 -18.66 -15.46 17.22
N ALA A 280 -18.26 -16.06 16.10
CA ALA A 280 -18.97 -17.14 15.45
C ALA A 280 -19.10 -18.37 16.35
N HIS A 281 -18.04 -18.76 17.07
CA HIS A 281 -18.08 -19.85 18.05
C HIS A 281 -19.06 -19.54 19.20
N SER A 282 -19.03 -18.32 19.73
CA SER A 282 -19.98 -17.90 20.77
C SER A 282 -21.43 -17.92 20.27
N ASN A 283 -21.67 -17.47 19.04
CA ASN A 283 -22.99 -17.48 18.43
C ASN A 283 -23.48 -18.92 18.18
N ALA A 284 -22.59 -19.80 17.71
CA ALA A 284 -22.86 -21.20 17.48
C ALA A 284 -23.28 -21.91 18.78
N GLU A 285 -22.60 -21.68 19.89
CA GLU A 285 -23.02 -22.22 21.20
C GLU A 285 -24.45 -21.79 21.57
N GLY A 286 -24.77 -20.51 21.40
CA GLY A 286 -26.12 -19.99 21.61
C GLY A 286 -27.16 -20.67 20.72
N ARG A 287 -26.88 -20.80 19.41
CA ARG A 287 -27.80 -21.45 18.46
C ARG A 287 -28.02 -22.94 18.75
N ARG A 288 -27.01 -23.65 19.30
CA ARG A 288 -27.20 -25.04 19.76
C ARG A 288 -28.15 -25.12 20.92
N ALA A 289 -28.02 -24.21 21.90
CA ALA A 289 -28.95 -24.14 23.02
C ALA A 289 -30.37 -23.81 22.54
N ASP A 290 -30.50 -22.85 21.63
CA ASP A 290 -31.78 -22.49 21.01
C ASP A 290 -32.40 -23.67 20.23
N LEU A 291 -31.60 -24.41 19.45
CA LEU A 291 -32.08 -25.60 18.74
C LEU A 291 -32.64 -26.65 19.70
N VAL A 292 -31.89 -26.99 20.75
CA VAL A 292 -32.31 -27.98 21.76
C VAL A 292 -33.61 -27.51 22.43
N ALA A 293 -33.72 -26.23 22.78
CA ALA A 293 -34.92 -25.67 23.37
C ALA A 293 -36.13 -25.72 22.41
N VAL A 294 -35.95 -25.35 21.14
CA VAL A 294 -36.99 -25.38 20.11
C VAL A 294 -37.48 -26.81 19.87
N LEU A 295 -36.57 -27.78 19.74
CA LEU A 295 -36.93 -29.19 19.54
C LEU A 295 -37.66 -29.78 20.75
N LYS A 296 -37.27 -29.38 21.96
CA LYS A 296 -37.95 -29.79 23.20
C LYS A 296 -39.36 -29.19 23.29
N VAL A 297 -39.52 -27.90 22.95
CA VAL A 297 -40.84 -27.26 22.85
C VAL A 297 -41.70 -27.97 21.80
N GLN A 298 -41.17 -28.24 20.62
CA GLN A 298 -41.88 -28.97 19.57
C GLN A 298 -42.36 -30.34 20.07
N CYS A 299 -41.52 -31.11 20.77
CA CYS A 299 -41.92 -32.40 21.36
C CYS A 299 -43.09 -32.25 22.34
N TYR A 300 -43.06 -31.21 23.20
CA TYR A 300 -44.16 -30.92 24.11
C TYR A 300 -45.44 -30.51 23.38
N LEU A 301 -45.36 -29.69 22.34
CA LEU A 301 -46.52 -29.26 21.54
C LEU A 301 -47.14 -30.46 20.81
N GLU A 302 -46.33 -31.33 20.22
CA GLU A 302 -46.80 -32.57 19.57
C GLU A 302 -47.49 -33.50 20.57
N MET A 303 -46.93 -33.66 21.77
CA MET A 303 -47.56 -34.45 22.83
C MET A 303 -48.91 -33.87 23.27
N LEU A 304 -49.04 -32.54 23.35
CA LEU A 304 -50.30 -31.88 23.66
C LEU A 304 -51.38 -32.14 22.60
N LEU A 305 -51.00 -32.22 21.31
CA LEU A 305 -51.92 -32.48 20.21
C LEU A 305 -52.34 -33.96 20.12
N ASP A 306 -51.39 -34.88 20.30
CA ASP A 306 -51.58 -36.34 20.14
C ASP A 306 -52.06 -37.07 21.40
N GLY A 307 -52.10 -36.37 22.52
CA GLY A 307 -52.44 -36.91 23.82
C GLY A 307 -51.22 -37.11 24.72
N THR A 308 -51.36 -36.62 25.95
CA THR A 308 -50.29 -36.54 26.96
C THR A 308 -50.21 -37.82 27.80
N THR A 309 -49.03 -38.43 27.89
CA THR A 309 -48.72 -39.51 28.85
C THR A 309 -47.46 -39.20 29.64
N GLN A 310 -47.29 -39.82 30.82
CA GLN A 310 -46.08 -39.65 31.63
C GLN A 310 -44.84 -40.19 30.89
N GLU A 311 -45.00 -41.26 30.12
CA GLU A 311 -43.94 -41.86 29.33
C GLU A 311 -43.45 -40.91 28.23
N LYS A 312 -44.36 -40.27 27.48
CA LYS A 312 -44.00 -39.30 26.44
C LYS A 312 -43.38 -38.03 27.02
N LEU A 313 -43.87 -37.56 28.17
CA LEU A 313 -43.26 -36.42 28.85
C LEU A 313 -41.81 -36.72 29.21
N LYS A 314 -41.56 -37.92 29.74
CA LYS A 314 -40.19 -38.36 30.05
C LYS A 314 -39.34 -38.46 28.79
N GLU A 315 -39.88 -39.02 27.70
CA GLU A 315 -39.19 -39.10 26.41
C GLU A 315 -38.78 -37.71 25.89
N CYS A 316 -39.68 -36.73 25.90
CA CYS A 316 -39.36 -35.35 25.50
C CYS A 316 -38.32 -34.68 26.42
N LYS A 317 -38.30 -35.02 27.71
CA LYS A 317 -37.33 -34.46 28.67
C LYS A 317 -35.93 -35.01 28.47
N ASP A 318 -35.85 -36.31 28.22
CA ASP A 318 -34.61 -37.08 28.14
C ASP A 318 -34.07 -37.16 26.69
N ALA A 319 -34.78 -36.59 25.71
CA ALA A 319 -34.37 -36.57 24.31
C ALA A 319 -33.03 -35.84 24.13
N GLU A 320 -32.03 -36.55 23.63
CA GLU A 320 -30.77 -35.96 23.20
C GLU A 320 -30.88 -35.48 21.76
N HIS A 321 -30.77 -34.17 21.55
CA HIS A 321 -30.77 -33.57 20.22
C HIS A 321 -29.33 -33.27 19.78
N THR A 322 -28.94 -33.78 18.61
CA THR A 322 -27.65 -33.44 18.00
C THR A 322 -27.69 -32.02 17.46
N SER A 323 -26.65 -31.25 17.74
CA SER A 323 -26.55 -29.83 17.36
C SER A 323 -25.29 -29.52 16.55
N SER A 324 -24.63 -30.56 16.04
CA SER A 324 -23.43 -30.45 15.21
C SER A 324 -23.66 -29.75 13.86
N ALA A 325 -24.92 -29.59 13.44
CA ALA A 325 -25.26 -28.75 12.28
C ALA A 325 -24.89 -27.27 12.49
N PHE A 326 -24.66 -26.85 13.74
CA PHE A 326 -24.21 -25.52 14.13
C PHE A 326 -22.73 -25.50 14.56
N ASP A 327 -21.93 -26.49 14.14
CA ASP A 327 -20.48 -26.44 14.26
C ASP A 327 -19.89 -25.47 13.22
N ILE A 328 -19.12 -24.48 13.69
CA ILE A 328 -18.36 -23.59 12.82
C ILE A 328 -17.19 -24.38 12.23
N ALA A 329 -17.14 -24.45 10.89
CA ALA A 329 -16.01 -25.02 10.17
C ALA A 329 -14.92 -23.94 10.00
N GLU A 330 -13.78 -24.12 10.66
CA GLU A 330 -12.65 -23.19 10.54
C GLU A 330 -11.98 -23.30 9.17
N PRO A 331 -11.98 -22.23 8.35
CA PRO A 331 -11.30 -22.27 7.06
C PRO A 331 -9.79 -22.45 7.23
N GLN A 332 -9.17 -23.18 6.30
CA GLN A 332 -7.71 -23.23 6.23
C GLN A 332 -7.17 -21.88 5.79
N LEU A 333 -6.33 -21.27 6.62
CA LEU A 333 -5.70 -19.99 6.30
C LEU A 333 -4.54 -20.18 5.34
N ILE A 334 -4.39 -19.25 4.40
CA ILE A 334 -3.25 -19.22 3.48
C ILE A 334 -1.99 -18.92 4.29
N GLU A 335 -0.95 -19.74 4.14
CA GLU A 335 0.34 -19.52 4.81
C GLU A 335 1.02 -18.22 4.34
N LEU A 336 2.04 -17.78 5.09
CA LEU A 336 2.83 -16.62 4.69
C LEU A 336 3.59 -16.94 3.39
N ASN A 337 3.57 -16.02 2.42
CA ASN A 337 4.31 -16.19 1.17
C ASN A 337 5.81 -15.89 1.35
N GLN A 338 6.49 -16.76 2.11
CA GLN A 338 7.90 -16.61 2.47
C GLN A 338 8.80 -16.56 1.25
N ARG A 339 8.47 -17.31 0.20
CA ARG A 339 9.23 -17.33 -1.06
C ARG A 339 9.34 -15.96 -1.69
N VAL A 340 8.23 -15.21 -1.79
CA VAL A 340 8.25 -13.87 -2.38
C VAL A 340 8.97 -12.89 -1.46
N LEU A 341 8.76 -12.97 -0.14
CA LEU A 341 9.46 -12.15 0.85
C LEU A 341 10.99 -12.29 0.78
N ASP A 342 11.48 -13.53 0.64
CA ASP A 342 12.90 -13.82 0.48
C ASP A 342 13.41 -13.32 -0.88
N GLY A 343 12.57 -13.42 -1.92
CA GLY A 343 12.85 -12.95 -3.27
C GLY A 343 12.98 -11.43 -3.42
N LEU A 344 12.44 -10.63 -2.48
CA LEU A 344 12.64 -9.17 -2.47
C LEU A 344 14.10 -8.77 -2.25
N GLY A 345 14.94 -9.69 -1.75
CA GLY A 345 16.34 -9.44 -1.45
C GLY A 345 16.57 -8.83 -0.06
N ALA A 346 17.85 -8.62 0.25
CA ALA A 346 18.33 -8.04 1.49
C ALA A 346 19.26 -6.87 1.16
N PRO A 347 18.76 -5.61 1.22
CA PRO A 347 19.62 -4.45 0.99
C PRO A 347 20.74 -4.45 2.02
N GLY A 348 21.98 -4.54 1.55
CA GLY A 348 23.16 -4.52 2.41
C GLY A 348 23.26 -3.19 3.17
N SER A 349 23.99 -3.18 4.29
CA SER A 349 24.22 -1.98 5.12
C SER A 349 25.21 -0.97 4.51
N ARG A 350 25.50 -1.07 3.20
CA ARG A 350 26.63 -0.36 2.56
C ARG A 350 26.42 1.15 2.45
N VAL A 351 25.19 1.61 2.23
CA VAL A 351 24.86 3.03 2.04
C VAL A 351 23.88 3.46 3.12
N GLN A 352 24.22 4.54 3.83
CA GLN A 352 23.28 5.21 4.71
C GLN A 352 22.34 6.04 3.85
N CYS A 353 21.16 5.49 3.58
CA CYS A 353 20.06 6.24 2.98
C CYS A 353 19.53 7.21 4.01
N THR A 354 20.03 8.45 4.00
CA THR A 354 19.38 9.53 4.73
C THR A 354 18.03 9.76 4.08
N ALA A 355 16.97 9.84 4.90
CA ALA A 355 15.65 10.20 4.39
C ALA A 355 15.78 11.55 3.67
N ALA A 356 15.54 11.55 2.37
CA ALA A 356 15.52 12.74 1.54
C ALA A 356 14.39 13.66 2.05
N GLY A 357 14.70 14.49 3.05
CA GLY A 357 13.68 15.20 3.82
C GLY A 357 14.19 16.04 4.97
N SER A 358 15.36 15.73 5.57
CA SER A 358 16.03 16.70 6.44
C SER A 358 16.93 17.59 5.59
N SER A 359 16.35 18.67 5.06
CA SER A 359 17.04 19.70 4.31
C SER A 359 18.11 20.41 5.16
N ASP A 360 19.28 19.80 5.28
CA ASP A 360 20.56 20.49 5.46
C ASP A 360 21.34 20.43 4.13
N ALA A 361 20.67 20.81 3.03
CA ALA A 361 21.29 21.00 1.71
C ALA A 361 22.30 22.16 1.67
N GLY A 362 22.70 22.70 2.82
CA GLY A 362 23.67 23.80 2.96
C GLY A 362 25.11 23.36 3.33
N SER A 363 25.37 22.07 3.61
CA SER A 363 26.67 21.68 4.18
C SER A 363 27.24 20.37 3.64
N LEU A 364 27.06 20.09 2.35
CA LEU A 364 27.78 19.01 1.64
C LEU A 364 28.73 19.53 0.55
N TYR A 365 29.08 20.82 0.58
CA TYR A 365 30.42 21.25 0.16
C TYR A 365 31.38 21.04 1.34
N GLY A 366 31.60 19.78 1.69
CA GLY A 366 32.75 19.40 2.49
C GLY A 366 33.99 19.84 1.72
N THR A 367 34.71 20.79 2.30
CA THR A 367 35.96 21.36 1.80
C THR A 367 36.97 20.26 1.43
N TYR A 368 37.03 19.88 0.17
CA TYR A 368 38.30 19.50 -0.43
C TYR A 368 39.00 20.82 -0.76
N ALA A 369 39.88 21.24 0.14
CA ALA A 369 40.75 22.38 -0.05
C ALA A 369 41.70 22.09 -1.23
N ALA A 370 41.26 22.38 -2.45
CA ALA A 370 42.16 22.70 -3.55
C ALA A 370 42.81 24.04 -3.18
N GLY A 371 44.13 24.01 -2.96
CA GLY A 371 44.92 25.20 -2.72
C GLY A 371 44.75 26.19 -3.86
N GLU A 372 44.42 27.44 -3.50
CA GLU A 372 44.29 28.57 -4.41
C GLU A 372 45.57 28.77 -5.23
N ALA A 373 45.42 28.85 -6.54
CA ALA A 373 46.28 29.66 -7.39
C ALA A 373 45.38 30.45 -8.34
N ILE A 374 45.06 31.69 -7.93
CA ILE A 374 44.48 32.71 -8.78
C ILE A 374 45.53 33.06 -9.84
N VAL A 375 45.30 32.64 -11.09
CA VAL A 375 45.96 33.19 -12.26
C VAL A 375 44.91 33.91 -13.10
N SER A 376 44.89 35.24 -12.97
CA SER A 376 44.26 36.13 -13.93
C SER A 376 44.92 35.95 -15.30
N LEU A 377 44.18 35.39 -16.25
CA LEU A 377 44.51 35.47 -17.67
C LEU A 377 43.45 36.29 -18.40
N THR A 378 43.84 37.50 -18.77
CA THR A 378 43.17 38.38 -19.71
C THR A 378 43.00 37.68 -21.06
N ASN A 379 41.75 37.45 -21.45
CA ASN A 379 41.35 36.94 -22.75
C ASN A 379 41.41 38.06 -23.81
N THR A 380 42.29 37.93 -24.79
CA THR A 380 42.09 38.49 -26.14
C THR A 380 42.48 37.42 -27.15
N GLY A 381 41.48 36.71 -27.64
CA GLY A 381 41.64 35.64 -28.62
C GLY A 381 40.30 35.31 -29.25
N THR A 382 39.99 36.03 -30.32
CA THR A 382 38.84 35.77 -31.18
C THR A 382 39.04 34.44 -31.90
N THR A 383 38.28 33.41 -31.52
CA THR A 383 38.20 32.16 -32.28
C THR A 383 36.79 31.99 -32.81
N THR A 384 36.68 32.12 -34.14
CA THR A 384 35.47 31.85 -34.92
C THR A 384 35.17 30.35 -34.89
N SER A 385 34.14 29.95 -34.16
CA SER A 385 33.57 28.61 -34.24
C SER A 385 32.49 28.57 -35.32
N THR A 386 32.76 27.78 -36.36
CA THR A 386 31.80 27.36 -37.39
C THR A 386 30.64 26.62 -36.73
N SER A 387 29.44 27.18 -36.85
CA SER A 387 28.18 26.57 -36.42
C SER A 387 27.79 25.48 -37.42
N THR A 388 27.91 24.22 -37.03
CA THR A 388 27.27 23.09 -37.73
C THR A 388 25.79 23.08 -37.34
N THR A 389 24.94 23.52 -38.26
CA THR A 389 23.48 23.44 -38.14
C THR A 389 23.06 21.97 -38.07
N MET A 390 22.74 21.49 -36.86
CA MET A 390 21.97 20.26 -36.71
C MET A 390 20.50 20.59 -37.01
N GLN A 391 20.02 20.00 -38.10
CA GLN A 391 18.65 20.04 -38.56
C GLN A 391 17.77 19.34 -37.51
N SER A 392 16.94 20.12 -36.79
CA SER A 392 15.94 19.59 -35.87
C SER A 392 14.93 18.73 -36.63
N THR A 393 14.96 17.43 -36.38
CA THR A 393 13.87 16.52 -36.72
C THR A 393 12.69 16.85 -35.80
N THR A 394 11.62 17.40 -36.38
CA THR A 394 10.36 17.67 -35.67
C THR A 394 9.69 16.33 -35.36
N THR A 395 9.91 15.79 -34.16
CA THR A 395 9.07 14.71 -33.62
C THR A 395 7.70 15.31 -33.36
N ALA A 396 6.68 14.81 -34.06
CA ALA A 396 5.29 15.16 -33.78
C ALA A 396 5.00 14.81 -32.31
N THR A 397 4.84 15.83 -31.47
CA THR A 397 4.42 15.66 -30.09
C THR A 397 2.98 15.18 -30.13
N THR A 398 2.77 13.88 -29.87
CA THR A 398 1.45 13.34 -29.58
C THR A 398 0.89 14.15 -28.41
N GLN A 399 -0.17 14.90 -28.65
CA GLN A 399 -0.82 15.73 -27.64
C GLN A 399 -1.24 14.81 -26.48
N ALA A 400 -0.85 15.15 -25.24
CA ALA A 400 -1.20 14.36 -24.08
C ALA A 400 -2.73 14.27 -23.96
N GLN A 401 -3.27 13.04 -23.94
CA GLN A 401 -4.72 12.79 -23.90
C GLN A 401 -5.36 13.23 -22.57
N TYR A 402 -4.56 13.39 -21.52
CA TYR A 402 -5.01 13.78 -20.19
C TYR A 402 -4.12 14.88 -19.61
N TYR A 403 -4.67 15.65 -18.67
CA TYR A 403 -3.96 16.68 -17.92
C TYR A 403 -4.51 16.81 -16.50
N THR A 404 -3.75 17.47 -15.63
CA THR A 404 -4.14 17.69 -14.22
C THR A 404 -4.74 19.09 -14.08
N ALA A 405 -5.94 19.17 -13.49
CA ALA A 405 -6.53 20.43 -13.11
C ALA A 405 -5.73 21.05 -11.94
N ALA A 406 -5.75 22.39 -11.87
CA ALA A 406 -5.11 23.11 -10.77
C ALA A 406 -5.68 22.67 -9.41
N GLU A 407 -4.89 22.84 -8.35
CA GLU A 407 -5.31 22.51 -7.00
C GLU A 407 -6.64 23.21 -6.64
N GLY A 408 -7.57 22.43 -6.09
CA GLY A 408 -8.92 22.84 -5.74
C GLY A 408 -9.89 22.98 -6.92
N GLN A 409 -9.46 22.66 -8.15
CA GLN A 409 -10.29 22.70 -9.36
C GLN A 409 -10.71 21.30 -9.81
N ASP A 410 -11.93 21.24 -10.32
CA ASP A 410 -12.48 20.06 -11.00
C ASP A 410 -12.25 20.15 -12.52
N CYS A 411 -12.54 19.06 -13.24
CA CYS A 411 -12.50 19.05 -14.69
C CYS A 411 -13.60 19.93 -15.29
N PRO A 412 -13.30 20.68 -16.37
CA PRO A 412 -14.33 21.40 -17.11
C PRO A 412 -15.43 20.46 -17.64
N PRO A 413 -16.64 20.99 -17.91
CA PRO A 413 -17.75 20.20 -18.40
C PRO A 413 -17.38 19.39 -19.66
N GLY A 414 -17.62 18.07 -19.61
CA GLY A 414 -17.32 17.15 -20.71
C GLY A 414 -15.89 16.58 -20.72
N GLN A 415 -15.00 17.04 -19.83
CA GLN A 415 -13.61 16.56 -19.74
C GLN A 415 -13.37 15.60 -18.56
N ALA A 416 -14.40 15.28 -17.77
CA ALA A 416 -14.28 14.31 -16.69
C ALA A 416 -13.99 12.90 -17.24
N VAL A 417 -13.11 12.17 -16.56
CA VAL A 417 -12.88 10.74 -16.79
C VAL A 417 -13.99 9.98 -16.07
N LEU A 418 -14.80 9.20 -16.80
CA LEU A 418 -16.06 8.62 -16.29
C LEU A 418 -16.01 7.11 -16.04
N SER A 419 -14.85 6.47 -16.14
CA SER A 419 -14.67 5.07 -15.77
C SER A 419 -13.39 4.86 -14.96
N GLU A 420 -13.40 3.82 -14.13
CA GLU A 420 -12.25 3.45 -13.29
C GLU A 420 -11.02 3.10 -14.14
N ASP A 421 -11.19 2.33 -15.20
CA ASP A 421 -10.09 1.91 -16.08
C ASP A 421 -9.47 3.09 -16.82
N ASP A 422 -10.30 4.02 -17.29
CA ASP A 422 -9.84 5.26 -17.94
C ASP A 422 -9.12 6.18 -16.93
N CYS A 423 -9.51 6.13 -15.65
CA CYS A 423 -8.85 6.89 -14.58
C CYS A 423 -7.44 6.35 -14.28
N LYS A 424 -7.24 5.02 -14.29
CA LYS A 424 -5.91 4.40 -14.16
C LYS A 424 -4.98 4.83 -15.28
N VAL A 425 -5.45 4.75 -16.52
CA VAL A 425 -4.70 5.22 -17.70
C VAL A 425 -4.39 6.71 -17.60
N ALA A 426 -5.37 7.52 -17.19
CA ALA A 426 -5.19 8.95 -17.01
C ALA A 426 -4.13 9.26 -15.94
N GLY A 427 -4.17 8.61 -14.77
CA GLY A 427 -3.20 8.76 -13.68
C GLY A 427 -1.78 8.42 -14.11
N ASP A 428 -1.59 7.28 -14.77
CA ASP A 428 -0.29 6.87 -15.32
C ASP A 428 0.24 7.91 -16.32
N SER A 429 -0.64 8.41 -17.20
CA SER A 429 -0.26 9.36 -18.25
C SER A 429 0.19 10.73 -17.72
N VAL A 430 -0.29 11.14 -16.54
CA VAL A 430 0.11 12.39 -15.89
C VAL A 430 1.22 12.18 -14.84
N GLY A 431 1.79 10.98 -14.77
CA GLY A 431 2.94 10.67 -13.92
C GLY A 431 2.58 10.37 -12.46
N TYR A 432 1.33 10.04 -12.16
CA TYR A 432 0.92 9.61 -10.83
C TYR A 432 1.09 8.10 -10.70
N LEU A 433 1.91 7.68 -9.74
CA LEU A 433 2.44 6.31 -9.66
C LEU A 433 1.65 5.40 -8.72
N SER A 434 0.61 5.92 -8.06
CA SER A 434 -0.05 5.22 -6.96
C SER A 434 -1.57 5.37 -7.02
N TRP A 435 -2.21 4.26 -7.39
CA TRP A 435 -3.66 4.07 -7.35
C TRP A 435 -4.08 3.59 -5.96
N ILE A 436 -4.96 4.33 -5.29
CA ILE A 436 -5.45 3.90 -3.97
C ILE A 436 -6.62 2.94 -4.09
N SER A 437 -7.70 3.39 -4.74
CA SER A 437 -8.92 2.60 -4.97
C SER A 437 -9.98 3.45 -5.68
N SER A 438 -11.12 2.83 -6.00
CA SER A 438 -12.37 3.52 -6.27
C SER A 438 -13.17 3.72 -4.98
N PHE A 439 -13.74 4.91 -4.77
CA PHE A 439 -14.58 5.23 -3.61
C PHE A 439 -15.90 5.84 -4.06
N THR A 440 -17.00 5.47 -3.40
CA THR A 440 -18.27 6.21 -3.53
C THR A 440 -18.27 7.33 -2.49
N LEU A 441 -17.85 8.53 -2.87
CA LEU A 441 -17.99 9.69 -2.01
C LEU A 441 -19.43 10.22 -2.10
N SER A 442 -19.95 10.75 -0.99
CA SER A 442 -21.31 11.31 -1.01
C SER A 442 -21.38 12.45 -2.04
N SER A 443 -22.52 12.54 -2.73
CA SER A 443 -22.76 13.50 -3.83
C SER A 443 -22.55 14.95 -3.42
N ASN A 444 -22.57 15.23 -2.12
CA ASN A 444 -22.37 16.57 -1.55
C ASN A 444 -20.89 16.95 -1.39
N ILE A 445 -19.94 16.02 -1.55
CA ILE A 445 -18.52 16.23 -1.19
C ILE A 445 -17.60 16.21 -2.42
N SER A 446 -17.90 15.42 -3.45
CA SER A 446 -17.04 15.33 -4.62
C SER A 446 -17.83 15.03 -5.91
N PRO A 447 -17.53 15.73 -7.01
CA PRO A 447 -18.07 15.44 -8.34
C PRO A 447 -17.59 14.08 -8.86
N PRO A 448 -18.22 13.55 -9.91
CA PRO A 448 -17.80 12.32 -10.55
C PRO A 448 -16.46 12.48 -11.24
N GLY A 449 -15.66 11.42 -11.18
CA GLY A 449 -14.51 11.25 -12.06
C GLY A 449 -13.20 10.91 -11.34
N CYS A 450 -12.09 11.26 -11.97
CA CYS A 450 -10.75 10.90 -11.56
C CYS A 450 -10.08 12.05 -10.82
N PHE A 451 -9.54 11.79 -9.63
CA PHE A 451 -8.97 12.82 -8.76
C PHE A 451 -7.62 12.43 -8.23
N TRP A 452 -6.76 13.41 -8.08
CA TRP A 452 -5.48 13.29 -7.42
C TRP A 452 -5.50 13.99 -6.06
N PHE A 453 -4.68 13.52 -5.11
CA PHE A 453 -4.44 14.23 -3.87
C PHE A 453 -3.03 14.01 -3.33
N MET A 454 -2.53 15.00 -2.58
CA MET A 454 -1.25 14.90 -1.90
C MET A 454 -1.44 14.31 -0.50
N VAL A 455 -0.71 13.23 -0.20
CA VAL A 455 -0.57 12.71 1.17
C VAL A 455 0.61 13.44 1.80
N ASP A 456 0.34 14.29 2.79
CA ASP A 456 1.33 14.94 3.67
C ASP A 456 2.51 15.69 2.98
N GLY A 457 2.19 16.85 2.39
CA GLY A 457 3.19 17.86 1.99
C GLY A 457 3.45 17.95 0.49
N PRO A 458 4.15 19.02 0.04
CA PRO A 458 4.26 19.39 -1.39
C PRO A 458 5.20 18.50 -2.23
N SER A 459 5.79 17.44 -1.65
CA SER A 459 6.89 16.69 -2.26
C SER A 459 6.69 15.16 -2.30
N MET A 460 5.53 14.67 -1.87
CA MET A 460 5.23 13.23 -1.80
C MET A 460 4.61 12.72 -3.11
N PRO A 461 4.67 11.39 -3.38
CA PRO A 461 3.97 10.81 -4.51
C PRO A 461 2.49 11.16 -4.43
N VAL A 462 1.96 11.66 -5.55
CA VAL A 462 0.56 12.02 -5.65
C VAL A 462 -0.23 10.75 -5.88
N ASP A 463 -1.12 10.46 -4.95
CA ASP A 463 -2.06 9.36 -5.07
C ASP A 463 -3.27 9.81 -5.88
N PHE A 464 -3.92 8.86 -6.57
CA PHE A 464 -5.15 9.15 -7.29
C PHE A 464 -6.21 8.06 -7.09
N TYR A 465 -7.47 8.45 -7.28
CA TYR A 465 -8.65 7.61 -7.06
C TYR A 465 -9.76 7.96 -8.04
N PHE A 466 -10.70 7.03 -8.21
CA PHE A 466 -11.91 7.24 -8.99
C PHE A 466 -13.13 7.38 -8.07
N ASN A 467 -13.89 8.46 -8.22
CA ASN A 467 -15.17 8.62 -7.55
C ASN A 467 -16.28 7.95 -8.38
N THR A 468 -16.83 6.85 -7.86
CA THR A 468 -17.86 6.04 -8.53
C THR A 468 -19.24 6.69 -8.51
N ASN A 469 -19.43 7.78 -7.77
CA ASN A 469 -20.69 8.50 -7.73
C ASN A 469 -20.88 9.37 -8.98
N LEU A 470 -21.30 8.74 -10.08
CA LEU A 470 -21.51 9.37 -11.39
C LEU A 470 -22.65 10.42 -11.42
N GLU A 471 -23.55 10.38 -10.43
CA GLU A 471 -24.72 11.26 -10.34
C GLU A 471 -24.50 12.49 -9.45
N GLY A 472 -23.34 12.59 -8.80
CA GLY A 472 -23.03 13.70 -7.89
C GLY A 472 -22.79 15.02 -8.62
N SER A 473 -23.73 15.96 -8.58
CA SER A 473 -23.41 17.35 -8.95
C SER A 473 -22.56 17.98 -7.84
N ALA A 474 -21.34 18.41 -8.12
CA ALA A 474 -20.63 19.28 -7.18
C ALA A 474 -21.51 20.49 -6.88
N LEU A 475 -21.80 20.73 -5.60
CA LEU A 475 -22.38 22.01 -5.18
C LEU A 475 -21.40 23.10 -5.64
N ALA A 476 -21.81 23.88 -6.64
CA ALA A 476 -21.05 24.99 -7.17
C ALA A 476 -20.63 25.91 -6.01
N GLY A 477 -19.37 25.82 -5.58
CA GLY A 477 -18.84 26.63 -4.49
C GLY A 477 -18.10 25.87 -3.38
N LEU A 478 -18.16 24.54 -3.29
CA LEU A 478 -17.27 23.79 -2.42
C LEU A 478 -15.90 23.65 -3.09
N ARG A 479 -15.00 24.59 -2.81
CA ARG A 479 -13.57 24.37 -3.06
C ARG A 479 -13.16 23.15 -2.26
N PHE A 480 -12.56 22.16 -2.91
CA PHE A 480 -11.90 21.07 -2.19
C PHE A 480 -10.96 21.70 -1.15
N ARG A 481 -10.81 21.04 0.01
CA ARG A 481 -9.70 21.40 0.90
C ARG A 481 -8.43 21.38 0.05
N SER A 482 -7.55 22.37 0.28
CA SER A 482 -6.20 22.40 -0.29
C SER A 482 -5.63 20.98 -0.29
N PHE A 483 -4.92 20.57 -1.34
CA PHE A 483 -4.35 19.24 -1.62
C PHE A 483 -5.13 18.27 -2.53
N ARG A 484 -6.13 18.71 -3.33
CA ARG A 484 -6.80 17.84 -4.33
C ARG A 484 -7.05 18.54 -5.67
N GLY A 485 -7.07 17.81 -6.78
CA GLY A 485 -7.52 18.31 -8.09
C GLY A 485 -8.03 17.20 -9.01
N GLY A 486 -8.72 17.56 -10.09
CA GLY A 486 -9.19 16.60 -11.11
C GLY A 486 -8.10 16.14 -12.07
N ILE A 487 -8.22 14.92 -12.60
CA ILE A 487 -7.47 14.42 -13.76
C ILE A 487 -8.45 14.38 -14.95
N CYS A 488 -8.16 15.13 -15.99
CA CYS A 488 -9.11 15.53 -17.02
C CYS A 488 -8.65 15.09 -18.41
N LYS A 489 -9.61 14.83 -19.29
CA LYS A 489 -9.36 14.60 -20.72
C LYS A 489 -9.04 15.92 -21.42
N ALA A 490 -8.04 15.92 -22.29
CA ALA A 490 -7.82 17.03 -23.22
C ALA A 490 -9.06 17.19 -24.14
N ALA A 491 -9.48 18.44 -24.39
CA ALA A 491 -10.62 18.77 -25.25
C ALA A 491 -10.34 18.48 -26.74
#